data_AF-A0A1F4U4J3-F1
#
_entry.id   AF-A0A1F4U4J3-F1
#
_cell.length_a   1.000
_cell.length_b   1.000
_cell.length_c   1.000
_cell.angle_alpha   90.00
_cell.angle_beta   90.00
_cell.angle_gamma   90.00
#
_symmetry.space_group_name_H-M   'P 1'
#
loop_
_entity.id
_entity.type
_entity.pdbx_description
1 polymer ?
#
loop_
_entity_poly.entity_id
_entity_poly.type
_entity_poly.pdbx_seq_one_letter_code
_entity_poly.pdbx_strand_id
1 'polypeptide(L)'
;MRILLIGLLLVFLSGIGHAVDLRAVKLLKYLERYPGTPLASHVHEILSCADKFKVDYRLYVAISGAESGFGRKVSLDRKNFTGYLNGRVGFISIYDNIYKTHELIGTGKWYKKYRATKNIKDFVYTYKGVPPYAHYLRNIRAVMVGIANMPVDREKTELEAAANWVATRYDKY
;
A
#
# COMPACT_ATOMS: atom_id res chain seq x y z
N MET A 1 -3.20 60.85 -18.61
CA MET A 1 -3.76 60.19 -17.41
C MET A 1 -3.66 58.68 -17.63
N ARG A 2 -2.95 57.97 -16.74
CA ARG A 2 -2.73 56.50 -16.76
C ARG A 2 -3.97 55.74 -16.27
N ILE A 3 -3.98 54.41 -16.48
CA ILE A 3 -4.78 53.32 -15.82
C ILE A 3 -6.05 52.93 -16.59
N LEU A 4 -6.35 51.68 -16.96
CA LEU A 4 -5.67 50.38 -16.82
C LEU A 4 -6.16 49.41 -17.92
N LEU A 5 -5.22 48.59 -18.38
CA LEU A 5 -5.40 47.37 -19.15
C LEU A 5 -5.86 46.24 -18.19
N ILE A 6 -6.48 45.19 -18.76
CA ILE A 6 -6.63 43.82 -18.20
C ILE A 6 -7.86 43.60 -17.31
N GLY A 7 -8.91 43.07 -17.95
CA GLY A 7 -9.94 42.23 -17.33
C GLY A 7 -9.99 40.87 -18.04
N LEU A 8 -8.83 40.25 -18.25
CA LEU A 8 -8.73 38.90 -18.80
C LEU A 8 -8.41 37.92 -17.66
N LEU A 9 -9.32 36.98 -17.45
CA LEU A 9 -9.05 35.64 -16.91
C LEU A 9 -8.49 35.55 -15.47
N LEU A 10 -9.39 35.64 -14.49
CA LEU A 10 -9.23 34.88 -13.24
C LEU A 10 -10.34 33.82 -13.16
N VAL A 11 -10.35 32.91 -14.13
CA VAL A 11 -11.02 31.62 -13.93
C VAL A 11 -10.12 30.84 -12.99
N PHE A 12 -10.61 30.69 -11.76
CA PHE A 12 -10.05 29.91 -10.67
C PHE A 12 -9.15 28.76 -11.13
N LEU A 13 -7.85 28.87 -10.81
CA LEU A 13 -6.98 27.72 -10.64
C LEU A 13 -7.49 26.88 -9.46
N SER A 14 -8.59 26.14 -9.65
CA SER A 14 -8.81 24.91 -8.89
C SER A 14 -7.97 23.81 -9.55
N GLY A 15 -6.66 24.02 -9.55
CA GLY A 15 -5.71 22.96 -9.84
C GLY A 15 -5.86 21.93 -8.73
N ILE A 16 -6.55 20.83 -9.02
CA ILE A 16 -6.47 19.62 -8.20
C ILE A 16 -5.05 19.09 -8.40
N GLY A 17 -4.09 19.70 -7.70
CA GLY A 17 -2.78 19.10 -7.49
C GLY A 17 -3.03 17.77 -6.79
N HIS A 18 -2.84 16.68 -7.49
CA HIS A 18 -2.85 15.36 -6.87
C HIS A 18 -1.60 15.30 -5.98
N ALA A 19 -1.76 15.64 -4.70
CA ALA A 19 -0.70 15.47 -3.73
C ALA A 19 -0.24 14.01 -3.77
N VAL A 20 1.06 13.79 -3.95
CA VAL A 20 1.59 12.43 -4.04
C VAL A 20 1.40 11.73 -2.71
N ASP A 21 0.78 10.55 -2.75
CA ASP A 21 0.68 9.70 -1.57
C ASP A 21 2.06 9.14 -1.21
N LEU A 22 2.71 9.75 -0.22
CA LEU A 22 4.04 9.33 0.26
C LEU A 22 4.05 7.86 0.72
N ARG A 23 2.90 7.27 1.08
CA ARG A 23 2.79 5.86 1.42
C ARG A 23 3.05 4.98 0.20
N ALA A 24 2.56 5.39 -0.97
CA ALA A 24 2.79 4.69 -2.24
C ALA A 24 4.27 4.70 -2.59
N VAL A 25 4.91 5.86 -2.49
CA VAL A 25 6.36 6.00 -2.74
C VAL A 25 7.16 5.10 -1.80
N LYS A 26 6.83 5.08 -0.51
CA LYS A 26 7.50 4.22 0.48
C LYS A 26 7.32 2.73 0.18
N LEU A 27 6.11 2.30 -0.13
CA LEU A 27 5.84 0.90 -0.46
C LEU A 27 6.58 0.49 -1.74
N LEU A 28 6.52 1.31 -2.79
CA LEU A 28 7.20 1.06 -4.06
C LEU A 28 8.71 0.91 -3.85
N LYS A 29 9.37 1.91 -3.25
CA LYS A 29 10.81 1.86 -2.95
C LYS A 29 11.20 0.65 -2.08
N TYR A 30 10.34 0.29 -1.12
CA TYR A 30 10.60 -0.89 -0.29
C TYR A 30 10.58 -2.17 -1.13
N LEU A 31 9.58 -2.33 -2.00
CA LEU A 31 9.33 -3.50 -2.84
C LEU A 31 10.33 -3.63 -4.00
N GLU A 32 10.84 -2.53 -4.54
CA GLU A 32 11.87 -2.54 -5.61
C GLU A 32 13.17 -3.24 -5.18
N ARG A 33 13.45 -3.31 -3.88
CA ARG A 33 14.58 -4.07 -3.32
C ARG A 33 14.42 -5.59 -3.44
N TYR A 34 13.29 -6.03 -3.98
CA TYR A 34 12.91 -7.43 -4.11
C TYR A 34 12.56 -7.78 -5.57
N PRO A 35 13.58 -7.97 -6.44
CA PRO A 35 13.36 -8.29 -7.84
C PRO A 35 12.42 -9.49 -8.03
N GLY A 36 11.49 -9.38 -8.98
CA GLY A 36 10.49 -10.42 -9.26
C GLY A 36 9.29 -10.44 -8.29
N THR A 37 9.17 -9.50 -7.35
CA THR A 37 7.91 -9.32 -6.63
C THR A 37 6.83 -8.77 -7.57
N PRO A 38 5.64 -9.39 -7.63
CA PRO A 38 4.55 -8.82 -8.40
C PRO A 38 3.91 -7.61 -7.69
N LEU A 39 4.15 -7.43 -6.39
CA LEU A 39 3.45 -6.43 -5.57
C LEU A 39 3.80 -4.98 -5.91
N ALA A 40 4.94 -4.73 -6.55
CA ALA A 40 5.36 -3.37 -6.92
C ALA A 40 4.36 -2.70 -7.89
N SER A 41 3.63 -3.47 -8.70
CA SER A 41 2.60 -2.94 -9.59
C SER A 41 1.22 -2.78 -8.91
N HIS A 42 1.08 -3.22 -7.66
CA HIS A 42 -0.19 -3.24 -6.92
C HIS A 42 -0.19 -2.28 -5.71
N VAL A 43 0.73 -1.32 -5.66
CA VAL A 43 0.90 -0.41 -4.52
C VAL A 43 -0.37 0.38 -4.20
N HIS A 44 -1.02 0.92 -5.24
CA HIS A 44 -2.24 1.70 -5.09
C HIS A 44 -3.44 0.84 -4.67
N GLU A 45 -3.50 -0.41 -5.12
CA GLU A 45 -4.53 -1.35 -4.68
C GLU A 45 -4.37 -1.72 -3.20
N ILE A 46 -3.14 -1.93 -2.75
CA ILE A 46 -2.82 -2.17 -1.34
C ILE A 46 -3.28 -0.97 -0.50
N LEU A 47 -2.97 0.25 -0.92
CA LEU A 47 -3.37 1.47 -0.21
C LEU A 47 -4.89 1.65 -0.19
N SER A 48 -5.54 1.49 -1.36
CA SER A 48 -6.99 1.58 -1.48
C SER A 48 -7.71 0.59 -0.55
N CYS A 49 -7.23 -0.66 -0.49
CA CYS A 49 -7.78 -1.66 0.43
C CYS A 49 -7.47 -1.34 1.89
N ALA A 50 -6.26 -0.86 2.21
CA ALA A 50 -5.89 -0.46 3.56
C ALA A 50 -6.79 0.67 4.09
N ASP A 51 -7.03 1.69 3.26
CA ASP A 51 -7.90 2.81 3.58
C ASP A 51 -9.36 2.35 3.72
N LYS A 52 -9.87 1.58 2.75
CA LYS A 52 -11.23 1.02 2.76
C LYS A 52 -11.52 0.24 4.06
N PHE A 53 -10.59 -0.60 4.49
CA PHE A 53 -10.77 -1.51 5.62
C PHE A 53 -10.17 -0.99 6.93
N LYS A 54 -9.62 0.23 6.95
CA LYS A 54 -8.97 0.87 8.11
C LYS A 54 -7.86 0.00 8.73
N VAL A 55 -7.09 -0.67 7.87
CA VAL A 55 -5.94 -1.52 8.21
C VAL A 55 -4.65 -0.73 7.95
N ASP A 56 -3.61 -0.96 8.74
CA ASP A 56 -2.29 -0.36 8.49
C ASP A 56 -1.77 -0.78 7.10
N TYR A 57 -1.50 0.18 6.23
CA TYR A 57 -1.12 -0.06 4.83
C TYR A 57 0.15 -0.89 4.65
N ARG A 58 0.99 -0.96 5.68
CA ARG A 58 2.23 -1.74 5.66
C ARG A 58 1.98 -3.22 5.93
N LEU A 59 0.84 -3.55 6.56
CA LEU A 59 0.60 -4.88 7.10
C LEU A 59 0.45 -5.94 6.01
N TYR A 60 -0.23 -5.66 4.90
CA TYR A 60 -0.36 -6.63 3.81
C TYR A 60 1.01 -7.03 3.24
N VAL A 61 1.86 -6.03 2.96
CA VAL A 61 3.23 -6.28 2.47
C VAL A 61 4.06 -7.03 3.50
N ALA A 62 3.90 -6.74 4.79
CA ALA A 62 4.56 -7.48 5.86
C ALA A 62 4.13 -8.96 5.91
N ILE A 63 2.83 -9.25 5.84
CA ILE A 63 2.29 -10.61 5.79
C ILE A 63 2.83 -11.33 4.56
N SER A 64 2.74 -10.70 3.38
CA SER A 64 3.25 -11.28 2.14
C SER A 64 4.75 -11.56 2.17
N GLY A 65 5.54 -10.65 2.76
CA GLY A 65 6.96 -10.85 3.03
C GLY A 65 7.23 -12.12 3.85
N ALA A 66 6.45 -12.33 4.91
CA ALA A 66 6.60 -13.48 5.80
C ALA A 66 6.12 -14.80 5.19
N GLU A 67 5.04 -14.78 4.41
CA GLU A 67 4.35 -15.99 3.93
C GLU A 67 4.84 -16.45 2.55
N SER A 68 5.25 -15.52 1.69
CA SER A 68 5.59 -15.81 0.29
C SER A 68 6.83 -15.10 -0.20
N GLY A 69 7.58 -14.43 0.67
CA GLY A 69 8.69 -13.59 0.24
C GLY A 69 8.22 -12.50 -0.72
N PHE A 70 7.14 -11.79 -0.36
CA PHE A 70 6.54 -10.72 -1.16
C PHE A 70 5.97 -11.24 -2.48
N GLY A 71 5.33 -12.41 -2.47
CA GLY A 71 4.78 -13.08 -3.65
C GLY A 71 5.78 -13.88 -4.48
N ARG A 72 7.09 -13.75 -4.26
CA ARG A 72 8.12 -14.40 -5.09
C ARG A 72 8.17 -15.93 -4.99
N LYS A 73 7.71 -16.48 -3.87
CA LYS A 73 7.74 -17.93 -3.58
C LYS A 73 6.39 -18.61 -3.82
N VAL A 74 5.43 -17.91 -4.41
CA VAL A 74 4.10 -18.44 -4.72
C VAL A 74 3.93 -18.39 -6.23
N SER A 75 3.49 -19.50 -6.81
CA SER A 75 3.18 -19.54 -8.23
C SER A 75 2.03 -18.57 -8.58
N LEU A 76 2.17 -17.89 -9.72
CA LEU A 76 1.24 -16.83 -10.17
C LEU A 76 -0.14 -17.37 -10.57
N ASP A 77 -0.29 -18.67 -10.74
CA ASP A 77 -1.61 -19.33 -10.87
C ASP A 77 -2.42 -19.19 -9.56
N ARG A 78 -1.79 -19.37 -8.41
CA ARG A 78 -2.45 -19.38 -7.09
C ARG A 78 -2.68 -17.98 -6.53
N LYS A 79 -1.73 -17.05 -6.70
CA LYS A 79 -1.83 -15.64 -6.23
C LYS A 79 -2.17 -15.48 -4.74
N ASN A 80 -1.94 -16.50 -3.91
CA ASN A 80 -2.21 -16.46 -2.48
C ASN A 80 -0.94 -16.05 -1.72
N PHE A 81 -0.65 -14.76 -1.72
CA PHE A 81 0.62 -14.25 -1.21
C PHE A 81 0.68 -14.14 0.31
N THR A 82 -0.47 -14.25 0.99
CA THR A 82 -0.61 -14.05 2.44
C THR A 82 -0.85 -15.34 3.20
N GLY A 83 -0.92 -16.50 2.52
CA GLY A 83 -1.28 -17.76 3.17
C GLY A 83 -2.75 -17.80 3.60
N TYR A 84 -3.62 -17.00 2.99
CA TYR A 84 -5.06 -16.96 3.26
C TYR A 84 -5.66 -18.37 3.25
N LEU A 85 -6.42 -18.73 4.29
CA LEU A 85 -6.95 -20.07 4.53
C LEU A 85 -5.87 -21.17 4.41
N ASN A 86 -4.76 -20.98 5.11
CA ASN A 86 -3.60 -21.88 5.13
C ASN A 86 -3.02 -22.15 3.73
N GLY A 87 -3.12 -21.16 2.84
CA GLY A 87 -2.61 -21.28 1.48
C GLY A 87 -3.35 -22.33 0.65
N ARG A 88 -4.55 -22.79 1.00
CA ARG A 88 -5.31 -23.81 0.23
C ARG A 88 -6.12 -23.23 -0.92
N VAL A 89 -6.44 -21.95 -0.84
CA VAL A 89 -7.26 -21.24 -1.83
C VAL A 89 -6.36 -20.51 -2.82
N GLY A 90 -6.69 -20.59 -4.11
CA GLY A 90 -6.14 -19.72 -5.15
C GLY A 90 -7.04 -18.51 -5.37
N PHE A 91 -6.48 -17.44 -5.91
CA PHE A 91 -7.19 -16.21 -6.24
C PHE A 91 -7.16 -15.97 -7.75
N ILE A 92 -8.27 -15.42 -8.27
CA ILE A 92 -8.39 -15.07 -9.69
C ILE A 92 -7.36 -14.00 -10.04
N SER A 93 -7.19 -13.00 -9.18
CA SER A 93 -6.20 -11.93 -9.31
C SER A 93 -5.38 -11.68 -8.04
N ILE A 94 -4.28 -10.93 -8.18
CA ILE A 94 -3.50 -10.44 -7.04
C ILE A 94 -4.34 -9.46 -6.22
N TYR A 95 -5.11 -8.60 -6.89
CA TYR A 95 -6.07 -7.71 -6.28
C TYR A 95 -7.05 -8.46 -5.37
N ASP A 96 -7.58 -9.60 -5.78
CA ASP A 96 -8.51 -10.38 -4.95
C ASP A 96 -7.85 -10.87 -3.65
N ASN A 97 -6.59 -11.29 -3.71
CA ASN A 97 -5.85 -11.67 -2.50
C ASN A 97 -5.60 -10.47 -1.58
N ILE A 98 -5.24 -9.30 -2.15
CA ILE A 98 -5.11 -8.03 -1.44
C ILE A 98 -6.43 -7.69 -0.75
N TYR A 99 -7.52 -7.62 -1.51
CA TYR A 99 -8.83 -7.27 -1.03
C TYR A 99 -9.29 -8.19 0.08
N LYS A 100 -9.27 -9.52 -0.15
CA LYS A 100 -9.78 -10.51 0.81
C LYS A 100 -8.96 -10.57 2.09
N THR A 101 -7.66 -10.33 2.01
CA THR A 101 -6.81 -10.26 3.21
C THR A 101 -7.15 -9.00 4.03
N HIS A 102 -7.29 -7.84 3.38
CA HIS A 102 -7.68 -6.61 4.08
C HIS A 102 -9.10 -6.71 4.66
N GLU A 103 -10.04 -7.27 3.91
CA GLU A 103 -11.41 -7.52 4.35
C GLU A 103 -11.43 -8.40 5.61
N LEU A 104 -10.72 -9.53 5.59
CA LEU A 104 -10.62 -10.44 6.73
C LEU A 104 -10.12 -9.72 8.00
N ILE A 105 -9.04 -8.94 7.88
CA ILE A 105 -8.44 -8.23 9.01
C ILE A 105 -9.34 -7.08 9.48
N GLY A 106 -9.90 -6.33 8.54
CA GLY A 106 -10.74 -5.15 8.79
C GLY A 106 -12.11 -5.47 9.37
N THR A 107 -12.68 -6.62 9.02
CA THR A 107 -14.06 -6.98 9.38
C THR A 107 -14.17 -8.19 10.29
N GLY A 108 -13.23 -9.15 10.21
CA GLY A 108 -13.31 -10.41 10.92
C GLY A 108 -13.39 -10.23 12.44
N LYS A 109 -14.34 -10.93 13.08
CA LYS A 109 -14.60 -10.82 14.53
C LYS A 109 -13.35 -11.06 15.38
N TRP A 110 -12.48 -11.98 14.95
CA TRP A 110 -11.26 -12.38 15.65
C TRP A 110 -10.18 -11.27 15.69
N TYR A 111 -10.24 -10.32 14.76
CA TYR A 111 -9.30 -9.19 14.70
C TYR A 111 -9.79 -7.95 15.48
N LYS A 112 -10.93 -8.03 16.19
CA LYS A 112 -11.50 -6.90 16.95
C LYS A 112 -10.47 -6.29 17.92
N LYS A 113 -9.73 -7.13 18.65
CA LYS A 113 -8.69 -6.67 19.58
C LYS A 113 -7.59 -5.91 18.85
N TYR A 114 -7.03 -6.51 17.78
CA TYR A 114 -6.04 -5.83 16.95
C TYR A 114 -6.54 -4.49 16.40
N ARG A 115 -7.79 -4.42 15.92
CA ARG A 115 -8.33 -3.16 15.39
C ARG A 115 -8.44 -2.07 16.46
N ALA A 116 -8.76 -2.45 17.70
CA ALA A 116 -8.85 -1.53 18.83
C ALA A 116 -7.48 -1.08 19.34
N THR A 117 -6.51 -1.99 19.43
CA THR A 117 -5.20 -1.71 20.03
C THR A 117 -4.15 -1.25 19.02
N LYS A 118 -4.35 -1.57 17.74
CA LYS A 118 -3.35 -1.52 16.66
C LYS A 118 -2.04 -2.24 17.01
N ASN A 119 -2.07 -3.14 18.00
CA ASN A 119 -0.90 -3.86 18.46
C ASN A 119 -0.65 -5.08 17.58
N ILE A 120 0.50 -5.12 16.92
CA ILE A 120 0.88 -6.22 16.03
C ILE A 120 0.93 -7.58 16.75
N LYS A 121 1.18 -7.63 18.06
CA LYS A 121 1.09 -8.89 18.82
C LYS A 121 -0.32 -9.47 18.78
N ASP A 122 -1.35 -8.63 18.92
CA ASP A 122 -2.74 -9.06 18.85
C ASP A 122 -3.11 -9.57 17.45
N PHE A 123 -2.58 -8.91 16.41
CA PHE A 123 -2.73 -9.40 15.03
C PHE A 123 -2.09 -10.79 14.85
N VAL A 124 -0.81 -10.93 15.21
CA VAL A 124 -0.04 -12.16 14.98
C VAL A 124 -0.64 -13.34 15.74
N TYR A 125 -1.09 -13.12 16.97
CA TYR A 125 -1.77 -14.14 17.77
C TYR A 125 -3.02 -14.66 17.06
N THR A 126 -3.87 -13.76 16.56
CA THR A 126 -5.07 -14.14 15.81
C THR A 126 -4.73 -14.80 14.47
N TYR A 127 -3.74 -14.29 13.74
CA TYR A 127 -3.43 -14.73 12.38
C TYR A 127 -2.76 -16.11 12.33
N LYS A 128 -1.89 -16.43 13.30
CA LYS A 128 -1.11 -17.68 13.32
C LYS A 128 -1.67 -18.75 14.27
N GLY A 129 -2.48 -18.39 15.27
CA GLY A 129 -3.25 -19.33 16.10
C GLY A 129 -2.47 -20.12 17.16
N VAL A 130 -1.34 -20.77 16.82
CA VAL A 130 -0.53 -21.59 17.77
C VAL A 130 0.92 -21.08 17.93
N PRO A 131 1.39 -20.75 19.15
CA PRO A 131 2.76 -20.28 19.40
C PRO A 131 3.83 -21.38 19.14
N PRO A 132 5.12 -21.03 18.95
CA PRO A 132 5.73 -19.71 19.14
C PRO A 132 5.70 -18.80 17.91
N TYR A 133 5.47 -17.50 18.12
CA TYR A 133 5.38 -16.51 17.02
C TYR A 133 6.55 -15.52 16.95
N ALA A 134 7.58 -15.67 17.79
CA ALA A 134 8.60 -14.63 17.95
C ALA A 134 9.31 -14.27 16.63
N HIS A 135 9.62 -15.27 15.81
CA HIS A 135 10.19 -15.06 14.47
C HIS A 135 9.20 -14.34 13.54
N TYR A 136 7.94 -14.77 13.50
CA TYR A 136 6.93 -14.14 12.65
C TYR A 136 6.69 -12.67 13.04
N LEU A 137 6.52 -12.40 14.33
CA LEU A 137 6.37 -11.05 14.86
C LEU A 137 7.58 -10.17 14.54
N ARG A 138 8.79 -10.71 14.61
CA ARG A 138 10.03 -10.02 14.24
C ARG A 138 10.02 -9.64 12.76
N ASN A 139 9.65 -10.58 11.88
CA ASN A 139 9.60 -10.33 10.43
C ASN A 139 8.55 -9.29 10.07
N ILE A 140 7.33 -9.39 10.62
CA ILE A 140 6.27 -8.40 10.38
C ILE A 140 6.75 -7.01 10.79
N ARG A 141 7.33 -6.88 11.99
CA ARG A 141 7.86 -5.60 12.49
C ARG A 141 8.99 -5.06 11.62
N ALA A 142 9.94 -5.90 11.23
CA ALA A 142 11.06 -5.50 10.39
C ALA A 142 10.59 -4.93 9.04
N VAL A 143 9.59 -5.57 8.42
CA VAL A 143 9.00 -5.05 7.17
C VAL A 143 8.28 -3.73 7.41
N MET A 144 7.40 -3.65 8.41
CA MET A 144 6.63 -2.42 8.68
C MET A 144 7.52 -1.23 9.06
N VAL A 145 8.57 -1.45 9.84
CA VAL A 145 9.56 -0.42 10.19
C VAL A 145 10.36 -0.02 8.95
N GLY A 146 10.82 -0.98 8.17
CA GLY A 146 11.58 -0.69 6.97
C GLY A 146 10.76 0.09 5.93
N ILE A 147 9.47 -0.19 5.74
CA ILE A 147 8.59 0.61 4.88
C ILE A 147 8.44 2.03 5.45
N ALA A 148 8.19 2.16 6.76
CA ALA A 148 8.00 3.47 7.39
C ALA A 148 9.24 4.37 7.25
N ASN A 149 10.43 3.78 7.30
CA ASN A 149 11.71 4.48 7.22
C ASN A 149 12.24 4.64 5.78
N MET A 150 11.48 4.25 4.75
CA MET A 150 11.90 4.48 3.37
C MET A 150 12.07 5.99 3.10
N PRO A 151 13.21 6.42 2.53
CA PRO A 151 13.47 7.82 2.25
C PRO A 151 12.53 8.33 1.15
N VAL A 152 11.91 9.47 1.38
CA VAL A 152 11.08 10.15 0.40
C VAL A 152 11.62 11.56 0.22
N ASP A 153 12.07 11.85 -1.00
CA ASP A 153 12.46 13.19 -1.40
C ASP A 153 11.19 13.93 -1.80
N ARG A 154 10.67 14.76 -0.89
CA ARG A 154 9.38 15.41 -1.08
C ARG A 154 9.41 16.42 -2.22
N GLU A 155 10.49 17.20 -2.33
CA GLU A 155 10.62 18.22 -3.37
C GLU A 155 10.63 17.60 -4.76
N LYS A 156 11.45 16.55 -4.95
CA LYS A 156 11.47 15.81 -6.23
C LYS A 156 10.11 15.18 -6.56
N THR A 157 9.46 14.61 -5.55
CA THR A 157 8.16 13.93 -5.72
C THR A 157 7.05 14.92 -6.11
N GLU A 158 7.05 16.12 -5.53
CA GLU A 158 6.10 17.20 -5.86
C GLU A 158 6.36 17.78 -7.25
N LEU A 159 7.63 17.93 -7.63
CA LEU A 159 8.04 18.37 -8.98
C LEU A 159 7.63 17.35 -10.06
N GLU A 160 7.86 16.05 -9.84
CA GLU A 160 7.45 14.99 -10.77
C GLU A 160 5.93 14.93 -10.92
N ALA A 161 5.18 15.12 -9.85
CA ALA A 161 3.72 15.17 -9.89
C ALA A 161 3.20 16.40 -10.65
N ALA A 162 3.82 17.57 -10.43
CA ALA A 162 3.50 18.78 -11.18
C ALA A 162 3.81 18.61 -12.68
N ALA A 163 4.95 18.01 -13.02
CA ALA A 163 5.34 17.75 -14.40
C ALA A 163 4.39 16.77 -15.12
N ASN A 164 3.98 15.68 -14.45
CA ASN A 164 2.99 14.75 -15.00
C ASN A 164 1.61 15.38 -15.20
N TRP A 165 1.19 16.27 -14.28
CA TRP A 165 -0.06 17.02 -14.42
C TRP A 165 -0.02 17.97 -15.63
N VAL A 166 1.12 18.62 -15.86
CA VAL A 166 1.33 19.45 -17.06
C VAL A 166 1.28 18.58 -18.32
N ALA A 167 2.06 17.50 -18.41
CA ALA A 167 2.10 16.63 -19.59
C ALA A 167 0.72 16.07 -19.98
N THR A 168 -0.04 15.57 -19.01
CA THR A 168 -1.39 15.02 -19.24
C THR A 168 -2.44 16.06 -19.67
N ARG A 169 -2.17 17.35 -19.46
CA ARG A 169 -3.04 18.46 -19.89
C ARG A 169 -2.72 18.97 -21.29
N TYR A 170 -1.47 18.84 -21.74
CA TYR A 170 -1.04 19.28 -23.07
C TYR A 170 -1.15 18.21 -24.15
N ASP A 171 -1.22 16.92 -23.81
CA ASP A 171 -1.50 15.83 -24.76
C ASP A 171 -2.99 15.71 -25.16
N LYS A 172 -3.86 16.62 -24.68
CA LYS A 172 -5.31 16.65 -24.99
C LYS A 172 -5.73 17.75 -25.98
N TYR A 173 -4.77 18.38 -26.66
CA TYR A 173 -5.00 19.36 -27.74
C TYR A 173 -4.10 19.03 -28.93
#